data_AF-A0A1Y1HPE2-F1
#
_entry.id   AF-A0A1Y1HPE2-F1
#
_cell.length_a   1.000
_cell.length_b   1.000
_cell.length_c   1.000
_cell.angle_alpha   90.00
_cell.angle_beta   90.00
_cell.angle_gamma   90.00
#
_symmetry.space_group_name_H-M   'P 1'
#
loop_
_entity.id
_entity.type
_entity.pdbx_description
1 polymer ?
#
loop_
_entity_poly.entity_id
_entity_poly.type
_entity_poly.pdbx_seq_one_letter_code
_entity_poly.pdbx_strand_id
1 'polypeptide(L)'
;MTDRFSTDDGSAGNSPCSDESTVSLGYCGGTFRGIQNKLGYIAGMGFDAIWLSPVFTTVRDGYHGYWPRNIYQVNPRHSSCGTVEAATRELKSLVRAAHERGLLVMLDIVPNHMGGDSISADPPDYAHFSPFNKSEYFHACRGGELCNGDCTIKGGG
;
A
#
# COMPACT_ATOMS: atom_id res chain seq x y z
N MET A 1 2.38 -10.59 1.55
CA MET A 1 2.02 -9.16 1.74
C MET A 1 3.29 -8.37 1.98
N THR A 2 3.43 -7.18 1.38
CA THR A 2 4.71 -6.42 1.38
C THR A 2 5.26 -6.20 2.80
N ASP A 3 4.43 -5.74 3.74
CA ASP A 3 4.81 -5.48 5.14
C ASP A 3 5.23 -6.75 5.92
N ARG A 4 4.83 -7.95 5.48
CA ARG A 4 4.93 -9.19 6.27
C ARG A 4 5.94 -10.20 5.75
N PHE A 5 6.57 -9.91 4.61
CA PHE A 5 7.39 -10.91 3.94
C PHE A 5 8.83 -10.95 4.45
N SER A 6 9.51 -9.81 4.44
CA SER A 6 10.89 -9.71 4.92
C SER A 6 11.29 -8.26 5.13
N THR A 7 12.01 -8.00 6.22
CA THR A 7 12.73 -6.74 6.50
C THR A 7 14.05 -6.67 5.72
N ASP A 8 14.71 -5.52 5.76
CA ASP A 8 16.03 -5.31 5.15
C ASP A 8 17.10 -6.29 5.63
N ASP A 9 17.10 -6.60 6.94
CA ASP A 9 18.04 -7.53 7.58
C ASP A 9 17.65 -9.00 7.43
N GLY A 10 16.51 -9.29 6.78
CA GLY A 10 16.03 -10.63 6.52
C GLY A 10 15.31 -11.30 7.70
N SER A 11 15.04 -10.56 8.78
CA SER A 11 14.23 -11.03 9.92
C SER A 11 12.73 -11.10 9.60
N ALA A 12 11.96 -11.66 10.53
CA ALA A 12 10.50 -11.80 10.42
C ALA A 12 9.73 -10.47 10.64
N GLY A 13 10.43 -9.38 10.95
CA GLY A 13 9.82 -8.10 11.34
C GLY A 13 10.18 -7.67 12.75
N ASN A 14 9.92 -6.40 13.02
CA ASN A 14 9.92 -5.86 14.39
C ASN A 14 8.56 -6.12 15.06
N SER A 15 8.46 -5.90 16.37
CA SER A 15 7.18 -5.84 17.08
C SER A 15 6.17 -4.96 16.28
N PRO A 16 4.93 -5.41 16.05
CA PRO A 16 4.24 -6.51 16.73
C PRO A 16 4.47 -7.91 16.12
N CYS A 17 5.46 -8.09 15.26
CA CYS A 17 5.60 -9.30 14.44
C CYS A 17 6.88 -10.07 14.72
N SER A 18 7.61 -9.67 15.76
CA SER A 18 8.73 -10.42 16.32
C SER A 18 8.29 -11.68 17.07
N ASP A 19 7.00 -11.78 17.45
CA ASP A 19 6.40 -12.92 18.13
C ASP A 19 4.94 -13.10 17.66
N GLU A 20 4.56 -14.31 17.25
CA GLU A 20 3.21 -14.63 16.76
C GLU A 20 2.12 -14.31 17.79
N SER A 21 2.41 -14.44 19.08
CA SER A 21 1.49 -14.11 20.17
C SER A 21 1.23 -12.60 20.32
N THR A 22 2.06 -11.77 19.68
CA THR A 22 1.98 -10.30 19.76
C THR A 22 1.46 -9.65 18.48
N VAL A 23 1.16 -10.44 17.44
CA VAL A 23 0.72 -9.94 16.14
C VAL A 23 -0.55 -9.12 16.30
N SER A 24 -0.46 -7.85 15.94
CA SER A 24 -1.56 -6.88 16.02
C SER A 24 -1.68 -6.08 14.71
N LEU A 25 -2.66 -5.18 14.65
CA LEU A 25 -2.96 -4.35 13.47
C LEU A 25 -1.95 -3.20 13.28
N GLY A 26 -0.67 -3.55 13.18
CA GLY A 26 0.44 -2.62 12.97
C GLY A 26 1.39 -3.06 11.84
N TYR A 27 2.33 -2.17 11.52
CA TYR A 27 3.42 -2.47 10.60
C TYR A 27 4.45 -3.40 11.24
N CYS A 28 4.84 -4.45 10.53
CA CYS A 28 5.93 -5.35 10.92
C CYS A 28 7.28 -4.89 10.35
N GLY A 29 7.28 -3.99 9.37
CA GLY A 29 8.50 -3.40 8.82
C GLY A 29 9.04 -4.11 7.58
N GLY A 30 8.23 -4.90 6.87
CA GLY A 30 8.62 -5.46 5.58
C GLY A 30 8.88 -4.38 4.54
N THR A 31 9.92 -4.58 3.73
CA THR A 31 10.44 -3.57 2.79
C THR A 31 10.61 -4.13 1.37
N PHE A 32 10.71 -3.24 0.38
CA PHE A 32 11.03 -3.65 -0.99
C PHE A 32 12.41 -4.30 -1.11
N ARG A 33 13.39 -3.82 -0.33
CA ARG A 33 14.73 -4.42 -0.27
C ARG A 33 14.70 -5.81 0.38
N GLY A 34 13.92 -6.00 1.44
CA GLY A 34 13.71 -7.32 2.03
C GLY A 34 13.15 -8.32 1.03
N ILE A 35 12.14 -7.94 0.25
CA ILE A 35 11.62 -8.76 -0.86
C ILE A 35 12.72 -9.02 -1.89
N GLN A 36 13.47 -7.99 -2.30
CA GLN A 36 14.55 -8.11 -3.29
C GLN A 36 15.60 -9.15 -2.86
N ASN A 37 15.99 -9.14 -1.57
CA ASN A 37 16.95 -10.08 -0.99
C ASN A 37 16.46 -11.54 -1.02
N LYS A 38 15.15 -11.76 -1.14
CA LYS A 38 14.52 -13.08 -1.16
C LYS A 38 14.06 -13.52 -2.56
N LEU A 39 14.34 -12.76 -3.63
CA LEU A 39 13.98 -13.15 -4.99
C LEU A 39 14.60 -14.50 -5.41
N GLY A 40 15.80 -14.81 -4.94
CA GLY A 40 16.42 -16.12 -5.18
C GLY A 40 15.65 -17.28 -4.51
N TYR A 41 15.10 -17.04 -3.32
CA TYR A 41 14.22 -17.99 -2.64
C TYR A 41 12.90 -18.18 -3.42
N ILE A 42 12.29 -17.09 -3.88
CA ILE A 42 11.04 -17.14 -4.66
C ILE A 42 11.25 -17.89 -5.99
N ALA A 43 12.27 -17.52 -6.77
CA ALA A 43 12.59 -18.19 -8.02
C ALA A 43 12.99 -19.66 -7.81
N GLY A 44 13.72 -19.97 -6.73
CA GLY A 44 14.12 -21.34 -6.39
C GLY A 44 12.94 -22.27 -6.06
N MET A 45 11.79 -21.72 -5.67
CA MET A 45 10.54 -22.49 -5.52
C MET A 45 9.81 -22.73 -6.86
N GLY A 46 10.26 -22.13 -7.96
CA GLY A 46 9.66 -22.28 -9.29
C GLY A 46 8.50 -21.31 -9.58
N PHE A 47 8.39 -20.21 -8.84
CA PHE A 47 7.45 -19.14 -9.20
C PHE A 47 8.01 -18.28 -10.34
N ASP A 48 7.14 -17.84 -11.25
CA ASP A 48 7.48 -16.95 -12.36
C ASP A 48 7.06 -15.49 -12.13
N ALA A 49 6.36 -15.19 -11.03
CA ALA A 49 5.83 -13.86 -10.75
C ALA A 49 5.70 -13.58 -9.25
N ILE A 50 5.76 -12.30 -8.90
CA ILE A 50 5.36 -11.78 -7.58
C ILE A 50 4.20 -10.80 -7.72
N TRP A 51 3.29 -10.81 -6.74
CA TRP A 51 2.22 -9.82 -6.62
C TRP A 51 2.41 -9.02 -5.33
N LEU A 52 2.66 -7.72 -5.49
CA LEU A 52 2.87 -6.79 -4.38
C LEU A 52 1.55 -6.19 -3.91
N SER A 53 1.41 -6.02 -2.59
CA SER A 53 0.34 -5.21 -1.99
C SER A 53 0.37 -3.77 -2.52
N PRO A 54 -0.72 -3.00 -2.43
CA PRO A 54 -0.74 -1.64 -2.95
C PRO A 54 0.43 -0.81 -2.41
N VAL A 55 1.18 -0.20 -3.33
CA VAL A 55 2.48 0.42 -3.01
C VAL A 55 2.37 1.89 -2.61
N PHE A 56 1.17 2.46 -2.71
CA PHE A 56 0.95 3.88 -2.45
C PHE A 56 0.95 4.22 -0.96
N THR A 57 1.20 5.48 -0.63
CA THR A 57 1.05 5.95 0.75
C THR A 57 -0.36 5.71 1.27
N THR A 58 -0.45 5.41 2.56
CA THR A 58 -1.66 4.95 3.24
C THR A 58 -1.79 5.64 4.59
N VAL A 59 -2.97 5.57 5.20
CA VAL A 59 -3.19 6.03 6.58
C VAL A 59 -2.28 5.28 7.59
N ARG A 60 -2.11 5.83 8.79
CA ARG A 60 -1.09 5.42 9.78
C ARG A 60 -0.99 3.90 9.99
N ASP A 61 -2.13 3.22 10.09
CA ASP A 61 -2.21 1.79 10.42
C ASP A 61 -2.59 0.93 9.19
N GLY A 62 -2.55 1.50 7.99
CA GLY A 62 -2.89 0.80 6.74
C GLY A 62 -1.76 -0.07 6.18
N TYR A 63 -1.14 -0.91 7.00
CA TYR A 63 -0.01 -1.78 6.62
C TYR A 63 -0.30 -2.73 5.44
N HIS A 64 -1.59 -2.98 5.16
CA HIS A 64 -2.07 -3.78 4.03
C HIS A 64 -2.11 -3.00 2.70
N GLY A 65 -2.05 -1.65 2.71
CA GLY A 65 -2.00 -0.79 1.52
C GLY A 65 -3.36 -0.35 0.95
N TYR A 66 -4.46 -1.01 1.31
CA TYR A 66 -5.81 -0.74 0.76
C TYR A 66 -6.51 0.54 1.24
N TRP A 67 -5.84 1.42 1.99
CA TRP A 67 -6.38 2.70 2.45
C TRP A 67 -5.55 3.87 1.91
N PRO A 68 -5.50 4.06 0.58
CA PRO A 68 -4.57 4.98 -0.05
C PRO A 68 -4.87 6.44 0.34
N ARG A 69 -3.80 7.23 0.52
CA ARG A 69 -3.89 8.65 0.86
C ARG A 69 -3.33 9.53 -0.25
N ASN A 70 -2.14 9.22 -0.75
CA ASN A 70 -1.54 9.88 -1.91
C ASN A 70 -1.07 8.83 -2.92
N ILE A 71 -1.79 8.73 -4.04
CA ILE A 71 -1.53 7.74 -5.09
C ILE A 71 -0.37 8.11 -6.02
N TYR A 72 0.25 9.28 -5.83
CA TYR A 72 1.48 9.69 -6.53
C TYR A 72 2.74 9.40 -5.73
N GLN A 73 2.62 8.88 -4.51
CA GLN A 73 3.77 8.60 -3.64
C GLN A 73 3.80 7.14 -3.26
N VAL A 74 4.97 6.51 -3.39
CA VAL A 74 5.23 5.17 -2.87
C VAL A 74 5.36 5.24 -1.35
N ASN A 75 4.81 4.27 -0.64
CA ASN A 75 4.76 4.23 0.82
C ASN A 75 6.19 4.22 1.42
N PRO A 76 6.61 5.29 2.13
CA PRO A 76 7.94 5.36 2.72
C PRO A 76 8.21 4.25 3.74
N ARG A 77 7.18 3.67 4.37
CA ARG A 77 7.33 2.59 5.35
C ARG A 77 7.85 1.28 4.77
N HIS A 78 7.78 1.10 3.46
CA HIS A 78 8.37 -0.05 2.77
C HIS A 78 9.79 0.22 2.23
N SER A 79 10.41 1.32 2.67
CA SER A 79 11.79 1.66 2.32
C SER A 79 12.73 1.56 3.51
N SER A 80 14.00 1.29 3.20
CA SER A 80 15.07 1.18 4.19
C SER A 80 15.25 2.39 5.11
N CYS A 81 14.99 3.60 4.61
CA CYS A 81 15.22 4.85 5.35
C CYS A 81 13.97 5.71 5.56
N GLY A 82 12.77 5.19 5.26
CA GLY A 82 11.52 5.86 5.58
C GLY A 82 11.21 7.09 4.72
N THR A 83 11.74 7.20 3.49
CA THR A 83 11.47 8.34 2.59
C THR A 83 10.77 7.91 1.30
N VAL A 84 9.94 8.79 0.72
CA VAL A 84 9.23 8.52 -0.54
C VAL A 84 10.20 8.31 -1.70
N GLU A 85 11.30 9.07 -1.74
CA GLU A 85 12.34 8.93 -2.75
C GLU A 85 13.02 7.56 -2.66
N ALA A 86 13.41 7.14 -1.44
CA ALA A 86 14.01 5.82 -1.23
C ALA A 86 13.03 4.70 -1.58
N ALA A 87 11.76 4.81 -1.16
CA ALA A 87 10.73 3.84 -1.51
C ALA A 87 10.56 3.69 -3.03
N THR A 88 10.52 4.82 -3.75
CA THR A 88 10.41 4.83 -5.21
C THR A 88 11.62 4.19 -5.87
N ARG A 89 12.83 4.53 -5.42
CA ARG A 89 14.07 3.94 -5.92
C ARG A 89 14.15 2.44 -5.65
N GLU A 90 13.79 2.01 -4.44
CA GLU A 90 13.86 0.62 -4.01
C GLU A 90 12.80 -0.25 -4.68
N LEU A 91 11.58 0.27 -4.91
CA LEU A 91 10.58 -0.42 -5.72
C LEU A 91 11.08 -0.64 -7.17
N LYS A 92 11.68 0.39 -7.79
CA LYS A 92 12.29 0.26 -9.12
C LYS A 92 13.43 -0.75 -9.14
N SER A 93 14.25 -0.78 -8.09
CA SER A 93 15.33 -1.75 -7.92
C SER A 93 14.80 -3.17 -7.80
N LEU A 94 13.75 -3.39 -6.99
CA LEU A 94 13.07 -4.67 -6.85
C LEU A 94 12.53 -5.17 -8.20
N VAL A 95 11.83 -4.31 -8.93
CA VAL A 95 11.29 -4.66 -10.26
C VAL A 95 12.41 -5.06 -11.22
N ARG A 96 13.51 -4.30 -11.27
CA ARG A 96 14.67 -4.64 -12.11
C ARG A 96 15.27 -5.99 -11.73
N ALA A 97 15.53 -6.20 -10.43
CA ALA A 97 16.14 -7.43 -9.94
C ALA A 97 15.24 -8.67 -10.13
N ALA A 98 13.92 -8.48 -10.10
CA ALA A 98 12.95 -9.52 -10.44
C ALA A 98 13.05 -9.88 -11.92
N HIS A 99 13.02 -8.90 -12.83
CA HIS A 99 13.13 -9.13 -14.26
C HIS A 99 14.48 -9.78 -14.65
N GLU A 100 15.59 -9.41 -14.01
CA GLU A 100 16.91 -10.05 -14.21
C GLU A 100 16.90 -11.55 -13.87
N ARG A 101 15.92 -12.01 -13.08
CA ARG A 101 15.72 -13.42 -12.69
C ARG A 101 14.57 -14.10 -13.46
N GLY A 102 14.01 -13.43 -14.46
CA GLY A 102 12.85 -13.94 -15.20
C GLY A 102 11.52 -13.87 -14.45
N LEU A 103 11.46 -13.17 -13.30
CA LEU A 103 10.23 -12.99 -12.53
C LEU A 103 9.44 -11.79 -13.03
N LEU A 104 8.15 -11.95 -13.26
CA LEU A 104 7.20 -10.85 -13.50
C LEU A 104 6.83 -10.15 -12.18
N VAL A 105 6.48 -8.86 -12.25
CA VAL A 105 5.99 -8.10 -11.10
C VAL A 105 4.59 -7.56 -11.39
N MET A 106 3.63 -7.95 -10.56
CA MET A 106 2.26 -7.45 -10.56
C MET A 106 2.06 -6.49 -9.38
N LEU A 107 1.37 -5.38 -9.63
CA LEU A 107 0.99 -4.42 -8.60
C LEU A 107 -0.51 -4.52 -8.33
N ASP A 108 -0.88 -4.60 -7.06
CA ASP A 108 -2.26 -4.41 -6.63
C ASP A 108 -2.64 -2.92 -6.67
N ILE A 109 -3.83 -2.61 -7.18
CA ILE A 109 -4.32 -1.24 -7.41
C ILE A 109 -5.73 -1.10 -6.84
N VAL A 110 -5.96 0.01 -6.14
CA VAL A 110 -7.25 0.34 -5.52
C VAL A 110 -7.88 1.53 -6.23
N PRO A 111 -8.80 1.31 -7.19
CA PRO A 111 -9.44 2.40 -7.93
C PRO A 111 -10.70 2.94 -7.21
N ASN A 112 -11.26 2.19 -6.28
CA ASN A 112 -12.61 2.42 -5.77
C ASN A 112 -12.71 3.52 -4.69
N HIS A 113 -11.70 3.66 -3.82
CA HIS A 113 -11.81 4.48 -2.61
C HIS A 113 -10.47 5.04 -2.13
N MET A 114 -10.53 6.03 -1.24
CA MET A 114 -9.41 6.58 -0.47
C MET A 114 -9.53 6.21 1.01
N GLY A 115 -8.42 6.16 1.74
CA GLY A 115 -8.39 5.83 3.17
C GLY A 115 -8.67 7.04 4.07
N GLY A 116 -9.82 7.05 4.74
CA GLY A 116 -10.18 8.08 5.72
C GLY A 116 -9.46 7.90 7.08
N ASP A 117 -9.32 8.99 7.83
CA ASP A 117 -8.65 9.00 9.15
C ASP A 117 -9.48 8.33 10.26
N SER A 118 -10.80 8.34 10.11
CA SER A 118 -11.75 7.65 10.96
C SER A 118 -12.95 7.20 10.15
N ILE A 119 -13.48 6.01 10.46
CA ILE A 119 -14.75 5.53 9.91
C ILE A 119 -15.95 6.41 10.30
N SER A 120 -15.80 7.21 11.36
CA SER A 120 -16.84 8.11 11.87
C SER A 120 -16.75 9.56 11.35
N ALA A 121 -15.75 9.89 10.53
CA ALA A 121 -15.63 11.23 9.97
C ALA A 121 -16.60 11.39 8.77
N ASP A 122 -17.67 12.17 8.96
CA ASP A 122 -18.64 12.50 7.91
C ASP A 122 -18.91 14.03 7.88
N PRO A 123 -18.49 14.76 6.83
CA PRO A 123 -17.66 14.28 5.72
C PRO A 123 -16.20 14.03 6.15
N PRO A 124 -15.43 13.22 5.41
CA PRO A 124 -13.98 13.09 5.64
C PRO A 124 -13.24 14.40 5.34
N ASP A 125 -12.05 14.56 5.93
CA ASP A 125 -11.16 15.66 5.57
C ASP A 125 -10.48 15.37 4.22
N TYR A 126 -11.07 15.91 3.15
CA TYR A 126 -10.56 15.72 1.79
C TYR A 126 -9.17 16.31 1.57
N ALA A 127 -8.72 17.29 2.38
CA ALA A 127 -7.41 17.93 2.19
C ALA A 127 -6.24 16.95 2.36
N HIS A 128 -6.47 15.82 3.02
CA HIS A 128 -5.46 14.77 3.22
C HIS A 128 -5.28 13.85 2.01
N PHE A 129 -6.17 13.88 1.02
CA PHE A 129 -6.10 13.05 -0.17
C PHE A 129 -5.33 13.72 -1.30
N SER A 130 -4.60 12.94 -2.10
CA SER A 130 -3.97 13.44 -3.32
C SER A 130 -4.05 12.41 -4.46
N PRO A 131 -4.51 12.79 -5.66
CA PRO A 131 -4.93 14.14 -6.06
C PRO A 131 -6.38 14.50 -5.67
N PHE A 132 -7.15 13.55 -5.12
CA PHE A 132 -8.59 13.69 -4.90
C PHE A 132 -8.91 14.50 -3.64
N ASN A 133 -8.47 15.76 -3.60
CA ASN A 133 -8.50 16.59 -2.41
C ASN A 133 -9.80 17.40 -2.21
N LYS A 134 -10.88 17.02 -2.88
CA LYS A 134 -12.17 17.72 -2.86
C LYS A 134 -13.32 16.72 -2.83
N SER A 135 -14.42 17.12 -2.20
CA SER A 135 -15.64 16.32 -2.11
C SER A 135 -16.25 15.98 -3.48
N GLU A 136 -16.04 16.84 -4.49
CA GLU A 136 -16.56 16.65 -5.85
C GLU A 136 -16.01 15.40 -6.55
N TYR A 137 -14.91 14.81 -6.07
CA TYR A 137 -14.34 13.57 -6.62
C TYR A 137 -14.96 12.29 -6.05
N PHE A 138 -15.85 12.40 -5.06
CA PHE A 138 -16.41 11.26 -4.33
C PHE A 138 -17.93 11.20 -4.46
N HIS A 139 -18.47 10.00 -4.34
CA HIS A 139 -19.92 9.82 -4.24
C HIS A 139 -20.44 10.40 -2.92
N ALA A 140 -21.54 11.16 -2.99
CA ALA A 140 -22.21 11.75 -1.85
C ALA A 140 -23.20 10.75 -1.23
N CYS A 141 -22.70 9.67 -0.63
CA CYS A 141 -23.55 8.68 0.05
C CYS A 141 -23.50 8.95 1.55
N ARG A 142 -24.60 9.46 2.11
CA ARG A 142 -24.72 9.78 3.55
C ARG A 142 -25.61 8.74 4.24
N GLY A 143 -25.26 8.38 5.48
CA GLY A 143 -26.21 7.80 6.43
C GLY A 143 -26.80 6.41 6.12
N GLY A 144 -26.05 5.51 5.47
CA GLY A 144 -26.51 4.12 5.26
C GLY A 144 -27.65 3.95 4.24
N GLU A 145 -28.09 5.03 3.60
CA GLU A 145 -28.91 4.94 2.38
C GLU A 145 -28.00 4.54 1.21
N LEU A 146 -28.46 3.55 0.43
CA LEU A 146 -27.91 3.26 -0.89
C LEU A 146 -27.78 4.57 -1.64
N CYS A 147 -26.58 4.88 -2.16
CA CYS A 147 -26.34 6.03 -3.02
C CYS A 147 -27.53 6.16 -3.97
N ASN A 148 -28.36 7.20 -3.81
CA ASN A 148 -29.57 7.39 -4.62
C ASN A 148 -29.17 7.17 -6.07
N GLY A 149 -29.87 6.27 -6.78
CA GLY A 149 -29.41 5.48 -7.94
C GLY A 149 -28.80 6.18 -9.15
N ASP A 150 -28.48 7.46 -9.02
CA ASP A 150 -27.56 8.21 -9.85
C ASP A 150 -26.16 8.27 -9.16
N CYS A 151 -25.36 7.22 -9.39
CA CYS A 151 -23.93 7.19 -9.01
C CYS A 151 -23.08 8.13 -9.89
N THR A 152 -23.62 9.24 -10.39
CA THR A 152 -22.81 10.23 -11.10
C THR A 152 -22.01 11.06 -10.11
N ILE A 153 -20.71 11.12 -10.35
CA ILE A 153 -19.88 12.20 -9.81
C ILE A 153 -20.44 13.47 -10.43
N LYS A 154 -20.94 14.41 -9.61
CA LYS A 154 -21.45 15.69 -10.10
C LYS A 154 -20.28 16.45 -10.73
N GLY A 155 -20.15 16.30 -12.04
CA GLY A 155 -19.05 16.85 -12.83
C GLY A 155 -18.94 18.35 -12.59
N GLY A 156 -17.72 18.79 -12.26
CA GLY A 156 -17.30 20.18 -12.41
C GLY A 156 -17.49 20.60 -13.87
N GLY A 157 -17.98 21.83 -14.05
CA GLY A 157 -18.16 22.47 -15.36
C GLY A 157 -16.86 22.87 -16.04
#